data_AF-A0ABC9E6R2-F1
#
_entry.id   AF-A0ABC9E6R2-F1
#
_cell.length_a   1.000
_cell.length_b   1.000
_cell.length_c   1.000
_cell.angle_alpha   90.00
_cell.angle_beta   90.00
_cell.angle_gamma   90.00
#
_symmetry.space_group_name_H-M   'P 1'
#
loop_
_entity.id
_entity.type
_entity.pdbx_description
1 polymer ?
#
loop_
_entity_poly.entity_id
_entity_poly.type
_entity_poly.pdbx_seq_one_letter_code
_entity_poly.pdbx_strand_id
1 'polypeptide(L)'
;MSKRRRQENQYHRCGGEKRPRCRKHLYVVLDDWIKGFTIYKVDADSFGSDSDNYWDRTGGAKVAAVARHHLPEPPAVRLESMGADTDMFFTALGSSKIFIVTDQRRGQTPALVYNACSGALAIGPRLPAELQHGFNFVVDAGEALYAFSSPRFNKDRSFQVMSWAPSSLDQLDANSRYPNEEVWAWRALPGPPPPHDPYEIITSYAVHPDRHTIFMTTSYRDRPGLQKSTYSFNTKHCVWRWHAWTLPFQGPGHFDTELNAWVGLHKDGCAVFVPAESPPTAAVQLR
;
A
#
# COMPACT_ATOMS: atom_id res chain seq x y z
N MET A 1 48.72 -61.49 -11.98
CA MET A 1 48.25 -61.28 -10.58
C MET A 1 48.40 -59.81 -10.22
N SER A 2 47.36 -59.25 -9.56
CA SER A 2 47.07 -57.85 -9.13
C SER A 2 48.24 -56.87 -8.98
N LYS A 3 48.25 -55.64 -9.53
CA LYS A 3 47.43 -54.42 -9.27
C LYS A 3 47.26 -54.05 -7.77
N ARG A 4 47.95 -52.98 -7.31
CA ARG A 4 47.30 -51.74 -6.80
C ARG A 4 48.31 -50.64 -6.47
N ARG A 5 47.86 -49.41 -6.75
CA ARG A 5 48.55 -48.12 -6.85
C ARG A 5 47.83 -47.15 -5.90
N ARG A 6 48.60 -46.29 -5.22
CA ARG A 6 48.28 -44.99 -4.58
C ARG A 6 47.04 -44.86 -3.66
N GLN A 7 47.26 -44.27 -2.48
CA GLN A 7 46.26 -43.43 -1.82
C GLN A 7 46.96 -42.13 -1.39
N GLU A 8 46.54 -41.04 -2.01
CA GLU A 8 46.97 -39.66 -1.79
C GLU A 8 45.86 -39.00 -0.96
N ASN A 9 46.23 -38.44 0.19
CA ASN A 9 45.32 -37.85 1.16
C ASN A 9 44.63 -36.61 0.57
N GLN A 10 43.35 -36.74 0.23
CA GLN A 10 42.50 -35.63 -0.21
C GLN A 10 41.63 -35.19 0.98
N TYR A 11 42.00 -34.08 1.61
CA TYR A 11 41.16 -33.41 2.61
C TYR A 11 39.86 -32.92 1.95
N HIS A 12 38.75 -33.54 2.31
CA HIS A 12 37.41 -33.02 2.05
C HIS A 12 37.17 -31.76 2.91
N ARG A 13 37.13 -30.58 2.27
CA ARG A 13 36.48 -29.41 2.85
C ARG A 13 35.00 -29.48 2.47
N CYS A 14 34.17 -29.72 3.48
CA CYS A 14 32.71 -29.65 3.42
C CYS A 14 32.24 -28.33 2.80
N GLY A 15 31.37 -28.44 1.80
CA GLY A 15 30.64 -27.31 1.24
C GLY A 15 29.74 -26.69 2.30
N GLY A 16 29.87 -25.37 2.48
CA GLY A 16 28.91 -24.60 3.26
C GLY A 16 27.58 -24.57 2.51
N GLU A 17 26.54 -25.14 3.11
CA GLU A 17 25.16 -25.00 2.65
C GLU A 17 24.80 -23.51 2.65
N LYS A 18 24.65 -22.93 1.45
CA LYS A 18 24.07 -21.60 1.30
C LYS A 18 22.64 -21.67 1.79
N ARG A 19 22.33 -20.97 2.89
CA ARG A 19 20.96 -20.78 3.38
C ARG A 19 20.06 -20.37 2.21
N PRO A 20 18.86 -20.96 2.03
CA PRO A 20 17.95 -20.56 0.98
C PRO A 20 17.65 -19.07 1.14
N ARG A 21 17.95 -18.26 0.12
CA ARG A 21 17.49 -16.87 0.07
C ARG A 21 15.95 -16.92 -0.01
N CYS A 22 15.27 -16.29 0.95
CA CYS A 22 13.82 -16.07 0.85
C CYS A 22 13.57 -15.17 -0.36
N ARG A 23 12.98 -15.73 -1.42
CA ARG A 23 12.60 -14.96 -2.61
C ARG A 23 11.60 -13.88 -2.25
N LYS A 24 11.94 -12.63 -2.53
CA LYS A 24 11.03 -11.49 -2.41
C LYS A 24 10.21 -11.39 -3.70
N HIS A 25 8.92 -11.11 -3.58
CA HIS A 25 8.04 -10.96 -4.74
C HIS A 25 7.42 -9.57 -4.73
N LEU A 26 7.34 -8.95 -5.90
CA LEU A 26 6.60 -7.72 -6.15
C LEU A 26 5.26 -8.08 -6.81
N TYR A 27 4.19 -7.43 -6.36
CA TYR A 27 2.89 -7.54 -7.00
C TYR A 27 2.59 -6.23 -7.72
N VAL A 28 2.33 -6.31 -9.02
CA VAL A 28 2.06 -5.15 -9.88
C VAL A 28 0.64 -5.28 -10.40
N VAL A 29 -0.18 -4.24 -10.20
CA VAL A 29 -1.54 -4.15 -10.73
C VAL A 29 -1.52 -3.22 -11.93
N LEU A 30 -1.99 -3.70 -13.08
CA LEU A 30 -2.04 -2.94 -14.34
C LEU A 30 -3.45 -3.00 -14.93
N ASP A 31 -3.83 -1.96 -15.66
CA ASP A 31 -5.05 -1.85 -16.48
C ASP A 31 -4.79 -2.31 -17.93
N ASP A 32 -4.00 -3.37 -18.09
CA ASP A 32 -3.41 -3.79 -19.36
C ASP A 32 -4.30 -4.71 -20.21
N TRP A 33 -5.56 -4.91 -19.80
CA TRP A 33 -6.53 -5.66 -20.58
C TRP A 33 -7.87 -4.93 -20.64
N ILE A 34 -8.53 -5.02 -21.80
CA ILE A 34 -9.71 -4.22 -22.14
C ILE A 34 -10.89 -4.36 -21.16
N LYS A 35 -10.89 -5.45 -20.38
CA LYS A 35 -11.97 -5.77 -19.46
C LYS A 35 -11.70 -5.35 -18.03
N GLY A 36 -10.52 -4.83 -17.65
CA GLY A 36 -10.28 -4.40 -16.27
C GLY A 36 -8.80 -4.41 -15.87
N PHE A 37 -8.48 -5.04 -14.74
CA PHE A 37 -7.14 -5.03 -14.15
C PHE A 37 -6.51 -6.43 -14.05
N THR A 38 -5.19 -6.50 -14.14
CA THR A 38 -4.38 -7.71 -14.00
C THR A 38 -3.37 -7.55 -12.86
N ILE A 39 -3.25 -8.56 -12.01
CA ILE A 39 -2.25 -8.64 -10.96
C ILE A 39 -1.14 -9.59 -11.40
N TYR A 40 0.09 -9.09 -11.50
CA TYR A 40 1.29 -9.85 -11.81
C TYR A 40 2.12 -10.09 -10.57
N LYS A 41 2.72 -11.28 -10.45
CA LYS A 41 3.68 -11.64 -9.41
C LYS A 41 5.07 -11.72 -10.00
N VAL A 42 5.91 -10.73 -9.71
CA VAL A 42 7.27 -10.61 -10.23
C VAL A 42 8.28 -11.01 -9.17
N ASP A 43 9.30 -11.80 -9.52
CA ASP A 43 10.42 -12.12 -8.62
C ASP A 43 11.30 -10.87 -8.47
N ALA A 44 11.39 -10.32 -7.26
CA ALA A 44 12.18 -9.11 -7.02
C ALA A 44 13.68 -9.35 -7.16
N ASP A 45 14.15 -10.59 -6.97
CA ASP A 45 15.56 -10.94 -7.12
C ASP A 45 15.97 -10.99 -8.61
N SER A 46 15.00 -11.07 -9.54
CA SER A 46 15.28 -11.04 -10.99
C SER A 46 15.88 -9.72 -11.45
N PHE A 47 15.62 -8.62 -10.73
CA PHE A 47 16.15 -7.29 -11.06
C PHE A 47 17.64 -7.13 -10.70
N GLY A 48 18.19 -7.97 -9.81
CA GLY A 48 19.53 -7.81 -9.25
C GLY A 48 20.64 -8.63 -9.92
N SER A 49 20.31 -9.51 -10.88
CA SER A 49 21.25 -10.54 -11.34
C SER A 49 22.22 -10.13 -12.46
N ASP A 50 22.09 -8.93 -13.06
CA ASP A 50 22.91 -8.51 -14.22
C ASP A 50 23.87 -7.35 -13.90
N SER A 51 24.41 -7.30 -12.67
CA SER A 51 25.28 -6.18 -12.24
C SER A 51 26.75 -6.55 -11.96
N ASP A 52 27.28 -7.57 -12.63
CA ASP A 52 28.74 -7.77 -12.67
C ASP A 52 29.24 -7.52 -14.11
N ASN A 53 29.88 -6.36 -14.30
CA ASN A 53 30.69 -5.90 -15.45
C ASN A 53 29.99 -5.01 -16.50
N TYR A 54 30.04 -3.69 -16.27
CA TYR A 54 30.57 -2.62 -17.15
C TYR A 54 29.90 -1.29 -16.77
N TRP A 55 30.70 -0.32 -16.32
CA TRP A 55 30.29 1.08 -16.17
C TRP A 55 30.19 1.69 -17.58
N ASP A 56 28.99 1.77 -18.15
CA ASP A 56 28.74 2.66 -19.30
C ASP A 56 27.88 3.85 -18.85
N ARG A 57 28.30 5.04 -19.28
CA ARG A 57 27.93 6.37 -18.79
C ARG A 57 26.53 6.83 -19.23
N THR A 58 25.61 5.92 -19.50
CA THR A 58 24.25 6.22 -19.98
C THR A 58 23.21 5.54 -19.08
N GLY A 59 23.07 6.07 -17.85
CA GLY A 59 22.11 5.60 -16.84
C GLY A 59 20.63 5.58 -17.26
N GLY A 60 20.28 6.14 -18.43
CA GLY A 60 18.92 6.11 -19.00
C GLY A 60 18.56 4.84 -19.77
N ALA A 61 19.53 4.03 -20.22
CA ALA A 61 19.24 2.86 -21.07
C ALA A 61 18.86 1.59 -20.29
N LYS A 62 19.25 1.49 -19.01
CA LYS A 62 18.99 0.29 -18.19
C LYS A 62 17.57 0.22 -17.63
N VAL A 63 16.93 1.35 -17.33
CA VAL A 63 15.51 1.37 -16.94
C VAL A 63 14.62 0.85 -18.08
N ALA A 64 14.95 1.21 -19.33
CA ALA A 64 14.28 0.71 -20.51
C ALA A 64 14.60 -0.76 -20.85
N ALA A 65 15.73 -1.31 -20.39
CA ALA A 65 16.09 -2.71 -20.59
C ALA A 65 15.36 -3.64 -19.60
N VAL A 66 15.20 -3.22 -18.33
CA VAL A 66 14.36 -3.93 -17.36
C VAL A 66 12.89 -3.98 -17.82
N ALA A 67 12.43 -2.94 -18.51
CA ALA A 67 11.10 -2.90 -19.13
C ALA A 67 10.90 -3.91 -20.29
N ARG A 68 11.94 -4.63 -20.73
CA ARG A 68 11.84 -5.68 -21.77
C ARG A 68 11.60 -7.08 -21.22
N HIS A 69 11.63 -7.28 -19.91
CA HIS A 69 11.12 -8.53 -19.36
C HIS A 69 9.60 -8.52 -19.52
N HIS A 70 9.11 -9.35 -20.45
CA HIS A 70 7.69 -9.66 -20.52
C HIS A 70 7.20 -10.02 -19.12
N LEU A 71 6.12 -9.37 -18.68
CA LEU A 71 5.50 -9.69 -17.41
C LEU A 71 5.22 -11.19 -17.35
N PRO A 72 5.37 -11.83 -16.17
CA PRO A 72 5.26 -13.27 -16.07
C PRO A 72 3.87 -13.75 -16.48
N GLU A 73 3.83 -14.69 -17.42
CA GLU A 73 2.62 -15.39 -17.87
C GLU A 73 2.57 -16.79 -17.25
N PRO A 74 1.40 -17.26 -16.75
CA PRO A 74 0.15 -16.51 -16.64
C PRO A 74 0.18 -15.47 -15.48
N PRO A 75 -0.65 -14.42 -15.54
CA PRO A 75 -0.80 -13.49 -14.43
C PRO A 75 -1.36 -14.20 -13.18
N ALA A 76 -1.15 -13.58 -12.01
CA ALA A 76 -1.62 -14.15 -10.75
C ALA A 76 -3.15 -14.08 -10.63
N VAL A 77 -3.76 -12.96 -11.03
CA VAL A 77 -5.22 -12.76 -11.02
C VAL A 77 -5.60 -11.80 -12.16
N ARG A 78 -6.73 -12.05 -12.83
CA ARG A 78 -7.40 -11.08 -13.71
C ARG A 78 -8.75 -10.71 -13.10
N LEU A 79 -9.05 -9.42 -13.04
CA LEU A 79 -10.24 -8.84 -12.43
C LEU A 79 -11.03 -8.08 -13.47
N GLU A 80 -12.20 -8.60 -13.83
CA GLU A 80 -13.09 -7.97 -14.82
C GLU A 80 -13.87 -6.82 -14.17
N SER A 81 -13.75 -5.65 -14.76
CA SER A 81 -14.54 -4.47 -14.48
C SER A 81 -15.95 -4.67 -15.01
N MET A 82 -16.93 -4.60 -14.10
CA MET A 82 -18.35 -4.75 -14.40
C MET A 82 -18.92 -3.45 -15.01
N GLY A 83 -18.38 -3.02 -16.16
CA GLY A 83 -18.78 -1.80 -16.88
C GLY A 83 -17.60 -0.99 -17.41
N ALA A 84 -17.88 -0.10 -18.36
CA ALA A 84 -16.89 0.73 -19.04
C ALA A 84 -16.35 1.91 -18.21
N ASP A 85 -16.89 2.16 -17.00
CA ASP A 85 -16.58 3.33 -16.15
C ASP A 85 -16.42 2.94 -14.67
N THR A 86 -15.96 1.71 -14.40
CA THR A 86 -15.85 1.20 -13.03
C THR A 86 -14.43 1.33 -12.50
N ASP A 87 -14.19 2.33 -11.65
CA ASP A 87 -12.93 2.45 -10.92
C ASP A 87 -12.78 1.31 -9.90
N MET A 88 -11.64 0.60 -9.96
CA MET A 88 -11.22 -0.34 -8.91
C MET A 88 -10.11 0.29 -8.08
N PHE A 89 -10.17 0.09 -6.76
CA PHE A 89 -9.15 0.57 -5.85
C PHE A 89 -8.37 -0.60 -5.27
N PHE A 90 -7.04 -0.47 -5.27
CA PHE A 90 -6.11 -1.47 -4.79
C PHE A 90 -5.29 -0.89 -3.64
N THR A 91 -5.15 -1.65 -2.56
CA THR A 91 -4.26 -1.29 -1.46
C THR A 91 -3.64 -2.54 -0.86
N ALA A 92 -2.36 -2.48 -0.52
CA ALA A 92 -1.69 -3.57 0.16
C ALA A 92 -1.84 -3.39 1.67
N LEU A 93 -2.01 -4.49 2.39
CA LEU A 93 -1.96 -4.52 3.86
C LEU A 93 -0.87 -5.48 4.29
N GLY A 94 0.18 -4.92 4.90
CA GLY A 94 1.36 -5.67 5.27
C GLY A 94 2.03 -6.31 4.05
N SER A 95 2.63 -7.48 4.23
CA SER A 95 3.43 -8.13 3.19
C SER A 95 2.68 -9.16 2.36
N SER A 96 1.40 -9.41 2.65
CA SER A 96 0.70 -10.59 2.11
C SER A 96 -0.71 -10.37 1.60
N LYS A 97 -1.36 -9.24 1.88
CA LYS A 97 -2.76 -9.03 1.50
C LYS A 97 -2.88 -7.86 0.55
N ILE A 98 -3.64 -8.04 -0.52
CA ILE A 98 -4.04 -6.97 -1.45
C ILE A 98 -5.56 -6.88 -1.37
N PHE A 99 -6.05 -5.74 -0.90
CA PHE A 99 -7.47 -5.43 -0.86
C PHE A 99 -7.87 -4.74 -2.16
N ILE A 100 -9.01 -5.17 -2.69
CA ILE A 100 -9.56 -4.73 -3.96
C ILE A 100 -10.99 -4.29 -3.68
N VAL A 101 -11.30 -3.04 -3.98
CA VAL A 101 -12.66 -2.51 -3.91
C VAL A 101 -13.16 -2.32 -5.33
N THR A 102 -14.14 -3.14 -5.72
CA THR A 102 -14.77 -3.12 -7.03
C THR A 102 -16.01 -2.23 -7.00
N ASP A 103 -16.03 -1.18 -7.82
CA ASP A 103 -17.12 -0.20 -7.92
C ASP A 103 -17.52 0.47 -6.59
N GLN A 104 -16.87 1.59 -6.27
CA GLN A 104 -17.28 2.39 -5.11
C GLN A 104 -18.76 2.82 -5.20
N ARG A 105 -19.29 3.10 -6.39
CA ARG A 105 -20.62 3.71 -6.61
C ARG A 105 -21.76 2.71 -6.52
N ARG A 106 -21.48 1.42 -6.71
CA ARG A 106 -22.41 0.32 -6.44
C ARG A 106 -22.11 -0.25 -5.06
N GLY A 107 -22.54 0.47 -4.03
CA GLY A 107 -22.31 0.20 -2.60
C GLY A 107 -22.78 -1.16 -2.04
N GLN A 108 -23.09 -2.13 -2.89
CA GLN A 108 -23.42 -3.50 -2.52
C GLN A 108 -22.27 -4.48 -2.79
N THR A 109 -21.21 -4.08 -3.49
CA THR A 109 -20.12 -5.00 -3.83
C THR A 109 -19.17 -5.18 -2.64
N PRO A 110 -18.93 -6.42 -2.16
CA PRO A 110 -17.95 -6.66 -1.12
C PRO A 110 -16.53 -6.40 -1.63
N ALA A 111 -15.62 -6.03 -0.73
CA ALA A 111 -14.20 -6.00 -1.06
C ALA A 111 -13.71 -7.42 -1.41
N LEU A 112 -12.70 -7.54 -2.25
CA LEU A 112 -11.97 -8.79 -2.46
C LEU A 112 -10.61 -8.68 -1.76
N VAL A 113 -10.12 -9.80 -1.23
CA VAL A 113 -8.83 -9.88 -0.55
C VAL A 113 -8.00 -10.96 -1.20
N TYR A 114 -6.98 -10.56 -1.93
CA TYR A 114 -5.99 -11.48 -2.49
C TYR A 114 -4.87 -11.71 -1.49
N ASN A 115 -4.62 -12.97 -1.14
CA ASN A 115 -3.54 -13.38 -0.26
C ASN A 115 -2.33 -13.83 -1.09
N ALA A 116 -1.30 -13.00 -1.16
CA ALA A 116 -0.05 -13.25 -1.88
C ALA A 116 0.71 -14.49 -1.39
N CYS A 117 0.57 -14.87 -0.11
CA CYS A 117 1.25 -16.05 0.43
C CYS A 117 0.59 -17.35 -0.04
N SER A 118 -0.74 -17.43 -0.04
CA SER A 118 -1.47 -18.64 -0.45
C SER A 118 -1.92 -18.63 -1.92
N GLY A 119 -1.89 -17.47 -2.58
CA GLY A 119 -2.51 -17.26 -3.89
C GLY A 119 -4.03 -17.27 -3.87
N ALA A 120 -4.67 -17.32 -2.69
CA ALA A 120 -6.11 -17.40 -2.56
C ALA A 120 -6.78 -16.03 -2.68
N LEU A 121 -7.97 -16.00 -3.27
CA LEU A 121 -8.85 -14.84 -3.31
C LEU A 121 -10.04 -15.09 -2.38
N ALA A 122 -10.26 -14.18 -1.43
CA ALA A 122 -11.36 -14.22 -0.49
C ALA A 122 -12.31 -13.04 -0.68
N ILE A 123 -13.56 -13.21 -0.25
CA ILE A 123 -14.54 -12.12 -0.16
C ILE A 123 -14.39 -11.47 1.21
N GLY A 124 -14.15 -10.16 1.21
CA GLY A 124 -14.05 -9.32 2.40
C GLY A 124 -15.37 -8.62 2.74
N PRO A 125 -15.35 -7.74 3.76
CA PRO A 125 -16.54 -7.02 4.18
C PRO A 125 -17.00 -6.03 3.11
N ARG A 126 -18.29 -5.68 3.15
CA ARG A 126 -18.84 -4.60 2.34
C ARG A 126 -18.31 -3.26 2.81
N LEU A 127 -18.18 -2.30 1.89
CA LEU A 127 -17.88 -0.93 2.27
C LEU A 127 -19.02 -0.34 3.13
N PRO A 128 -18.69 0.33 4.24
CA PRO A 128 -19.66 1.14 4.99
C PRO A 128 -20.32 2.17 4.08
N ALA A 129 -21.59 2.49 4.36
CA ALA A 129 -22.37 3.45 3.58
C ALA A 129 -21.63 4.78 3.35
N GLU A 130 -20.86 5.21 4.35
CA GLU A 130 -20.14 6.47 4.32
C GLU A 130 -18.96 6.49 3.34
N LEU A 131 -18.45 5.32 2.92
CA LEU A 131 -17.37 5.18 1.92
C LEU A 131 -17.89 4.84 0.50
N GLN A 132 -19.18 4.52 0.35
CA GLN A 132 -19.80 4.12 -0.93
C GLN A 132 -19.95 5.28 -1.92
N HIS A 133 -19.70 6.51 -1.50
CA HIS A 133 -19.66 7.65 -2.42
C HIS A 133 -18.23 8.09 -2.74
N GLY A 134 -17.26 7.24 -2.39
CA GLY A 134 -15.85 7.44 -2.64
C GLY A 134 -15.07 7.87 -1.40
N PHE A 135 -13.82 7.47 -1.36
CA PHE A 135 -12.85 7.83 -0.32
C PHE A 135 -11.67 8.59 -0.90
N ASN A 136 -11.10 9.50 -0.12
CA ASN A 136 -9.97 10.34 -0.55
C ASN A 136 -8.64 9.57 -0.57
N PHE A 137 -8.46 8.64 0.37
CA PHE A 137 -7.27 7.80 0.44
C PHE A 137 -7.55 6.55 1.29
N VAL A 138 -6.72 5.52 1.10
CA VAL A 138 -6.64 4.33 1.94
C VAL A 138 -5.18 4.09 2.28
N VAL A 139 -4.88 3.84 3.55
CA VAL A 139 -3.51 3.65 4.03
C VAL A 139 -3.42 2.44 4.96
N ASP A 140 -2.35 1.67 4.84
CA ASP A 140 -2.00 0.63 5.79
C ASP A 140 -1.17 1.20 6.94
N ALA A 141 -1.59 0.96 8.18
CA ALA A 141 -0.82 1.34 9.35
C ALA A 141 -0.93 0.25 10.42
N GLY A 142 0.20 -0.39 10.71
CA GLY A 142 0.27 -1.55 11.58
C GLY A 142 -0.34 -2.78 10.89
N GLU A 143 -1.56 -3.16 11.30
CA GLU A 143 -2.29 -4.32 10.79
C GLU A 143 -3.72 -3.98 10.34
N ALA A 144 -3.99 -2.70 10.12
CA ALA A 144 -5.31 -2.23 9.70
C ALA A 144 -5.21 -1.26 8.51
N LEU A 145 -6.30 -1.21 7.75
CA LEU A 145 -6.49 -0.23 6.68
C LEU A 145 -7.36 0.91 7.18
N TYR A 146 -6.91 2.14 6.95
CA TYR A 146 -7.62 3.36 7.34
C TYR A 146 -8.10 4.06 6.08
N ALA A 147 -9.37 4.45 6.06
CA ALA A 147 -10.00 5.10 4.92
C ALA A 147 -10.77 6.34 5.36
N PHE A 148 -10.76 7.37 4.52
CA PHE A 148 -11.44 8.64 4.80
C PHE A 148 -12.41 8.98 3.69
N SER A 149 -13.67 9.27 4.04
CA SER A 149 -14.69 9.59 3.03
C SER A 149 -14.39 10.91 2.30
N SER A 150 -14.83 11.00 1.04
CA SER A 150 -14.66 12.21 0.25
C SER A 150 -15.65 13.32 0.64
N PRO A 151 -15.22 14.60 0.74
CA PRO A 151 -16.13 15.73 1.02
C PRO A 151 -17.18 15.94 -0.03
N ARG A 152 -16.86 15.49 -1.25
CA ARG A 152 -17.65 15.76 -2.44
C ARG A 152 -19.05 15.19 -2.35
N PHE A 153 -19.22 14.14 -1.53
CA PHE A 153 -20.44 13.35 -1.51
C PHE A 153 -21.00 13.07 -0.12
N ASN A 154 -20.25 13.36 0.94
CA ASN A 154 -20.72 13.18 2.31
C ASN A 154 -20.40 14.41 3.17
N LYS A 155 -21.45 15.04 3.73
CA LYS A 155 -21.32 16.16 4.66
C LYS A 155 -20.74 15.69 6.01
N ASP A 156 -21.01 14.44 6.37
CA ASP A 156 -20.47 13.78 7.55
C ASP A 156 -19.23 12.98 7.13
N ARG A 157 -18.05 13.60 7.25
CA ARG A 157 -16.78 12.90 7.00
C ARG A 157 -16.64 11.74 7.96
N SER A 158 -16.55 10.53 7.43
CA SER A 158 -16.27 9.35 8.22
C SER A 158 -14.80 8.99 8.08
N PHE A 159 -14.20 8.68 9.23
CA PHE A 159 -12.91 8.01 9.29
C PHE A 159 -13.16 6.58 9.69
N GLN A 160 -12.79 5.64 8.85
CA GLN A 160 -13.11 4.22 8.99
C GLN A 160 -11.82 3.43 9.09
N VAL A 161 -11.82 2.39 9.92
CA VAL A 161 -10.75 1.41 10.00
C VAL A 161 -11.29 0.03 9.66
N MET A 162 -10.56 -0.71 8.83
CA MET A 162 -10.78 -2.12 8.58
C MET A 162 -9.65 -2.92 9.24
N SER A 163 -10.04 -3.80 10.15
CA SER A 163 -9.12 -4.67 10.88
C SER A 163 -9.70 -6.07 11.02
N TRP A 164 -8.84 -7.03 11.32
CA TRP A 164 -9.26 -8.34 11.76
C TRP A 164 -9.82 -8.23 13.18
N ALA A 165 -11.12 -8.45 13.34
CA ALA A 165 -11.82 -8.26 14.61
C ALA A 165 -12.94 -9.29 14.77
N PRO A 166 -13.39 -9.57 16.00
CA PRO A 166 -14.58 -10.39 16.22
C PRO A 166 -15.77 -9.82 15.43
N SER A 167 -16.52 -10.70 14.75
CA SER A 167 -17.74 -10.32 14.04
C SER A 167 -18.69 -9.58 14.99
N SER A 168 -19.05 -8.32 14.68
CA SER A 168 -20.07 -7.60 15.45
C SER A 168 -21.46 -8.18 15.14
N LEU A 169 -22.33 -8.21 16.16
CA LEU A 169 -23.70 -8.75 16.09
C LEU A 169 -24.55 -8.16 14.95
N ASP A 170 -24.26 -6.95 14.49
CA ASP A 170 -25.00 -6.27 13.41
C ASP A 170 -24.72 -6.83 12.00
N GLN A 171 -23.63 -7.60 11.81
CA GLN A 171 -23.29 -8.23 10.52
C GLN A 171 -23.60 -9.73 10.49
N LEU A 172 -24.06 -10.30 11.61
CA LEU A 172 -24.43 -11.70 11.70
C LEU A 172 -25.90 -11.86 11.29
N ASP A 173 -26.15 -12.68 10.28
CA ASP A 173 -27.43 -13.36 10.18
C ASP A 173 -27.67 -14.03 11.55
N ALA A 174 -28.83 -13.80 12.17
CA ALA A 174 -29.19 -14.30 13.51
C ALA A 174 -29.07 -15.84 13.70
N ASN A 175 -28.67 -16.57 12.65
CA ASN A 175 -28.46 -18.01 12.58
C ASN A 175 -26.98 -18.43 12.39
N SER A 176 -26.00 -17.53 12.53
CA SER A 176 -24.59 -17.92 12.42
C SER A 176 -24.17 -18.92 13.51
N ARG A 177 -23.53 -20.01 13.07
CA ARG A 177 -23.11 -21.13 13.92
C ARG A 177 -21.89 -20.83 14.81
N TYR A 178 -21.21 -19.69 14.60
CA TYR A 178 -19.97 -19.32 15.29
C TYR A 178 -19.94 -17.83 15.67
N PRO A 179 -20.51 -17.45 16.83
CA PRO A 179 -20.67 -16.05 17.24
C PRO A 179 -19.37 -15.30 17.57
N ASN A 180 -18.21 -15.98 17.55
CA ASN A 180 -16.89 -15.42 17.85
C ASN A 180 -15.90 -15.57 16.69
N GLU A 181 -16.38 -15.80 15.46
CA GLU A 181 -15.50 -15.87 14.30
C GLU A 181 -14.90 -14.48 14.03
N GLU A 182 -13.57 -14.40 14.09
CA GLU A 182 -12.86 -13.19 13.70
C GLU A 182 -12.91 -13.06 12.18
N VAL A 183 -13.29 -11.87 11.72
CA VAL A 183 -13.43 -11.57 10.30
C VAL A 183 -12.88 -10.17 10.04
N TRP A 184 -12.61 -9.87 8.77
CA TRP A 184 -12.34 -8.50 8.36
C TRP A 184 -13.63 -7.67 8.53
N ALA A 185 -13.56 -6.63 9.35
CA ALA A 185 -14.70 -5.77 9.62
C ALA A 185 -14.29 -4.29 9.62
N TRP A 186 -15.22 -3.44 9.18
CA TRP A 186 -15.10 -1.99 9.25
C TRP A 186 -15.64 -1.45 10.57
N ARG A 187 -15.01 -0.40 11.08
CA ARG A 187 -15.43 0.34 12.27
C ARG A 187 -15.17 1.83 12.10
N ALA A 188 -16.14 2.64 12.52
CA ALA A 188 -16.00 4.08 12.55
C ALA A 188 -15.02 4.53 13.65
N LEU A 189 -14.21 5.52 13.33
CA LEU A 189 -13.26 6.19 14.21
C LEU A 189 -13.70 7.64 14.46
N PRO A 190 -13.19 8.28 15.53
CA PRO A 190 -13.37 9.70 15.74
C PRO A 190 -12.87 10.50 14.52
N GLY A 191 -13.66 11.45 14.05
CA GLY A 191 -13.25 12.39 13.01
C GLY A 191 -12.14 13.35 13.49
N PRO A 192 -11.45 14.04 12.57
CA PRO A 192 -10.42 15.01 12.92
C PRO A 192 -11.01 16.17 13.75
N PRO A 193 -10.26 16.67 14.76
CA PRO A 193 -10.72 17.75 15.61
C PRO A 193 -10.74 19.08 14.83
N PRO A 194 -11.56 20.06 15.27
CA PRO A 194 -11.46 21.44 14.80
C PRO A 194 -10.00 21.97 14.91
N PRO A 195 -9.55 22.85 14.00
CA PRO A 195 -10.32 23.58 12.99
C PRO A 195 -10.39 22.88 11.63
N HIS A 196 -10.63 21.56 11.59
CA HIS A 196 -10.91 20.87 10.34
C HIS A 196 -12.19 21.41 9.68
N ASP A 197 -12.03 22.15 8.59
CA ASP A 197 -13.14 22.64 7.77
C ASP A 197 -13.68 21.49 6.89
N PRO A 198 -15.01 21.28 6.83
CA PRO A 198 -15.63 20.22 6.03
C PRO A 198 -15.27 20.24 4.53
N TYR A 199 -14.83 21.37 3.98
CA TYR A 199 -14.44 21.52 2.58
C TYR A 199 -12.99 21.10 2.28
N GLU A 200 -12.19 20.79 3.30
CA GLU A 200 -10.79 20.42 3.14
C GLU A 200 -10.58 19.00 2.60
N ILE A 201 -9.94 18.85 1.44
CA ILE A 201 -9.54 17.54 0.90
C ILE A 201 -8.17 17.13 1.42
N ILE A 202 -7.96 15.82 1.60
CA ILE A 202 -6.64 15.27 1.88
C ILE A 202 -5.86 15.23 0.58
N THR A 203 -4.70 15.87 0.57
CA THR A 203 -3.86 16.01 -0.62
C THR A 203 -2.58 15.19 -0.55
N SER A 204 -2.15 14.86 0.64
CA SER A 204 -1.03 13.95 0.87
C SER A 204 -1.13 13.29 2.23
N TYR A 205 -0.52 12.13 2.35
CA TYR A 205 -0.49 11.36 3.58
C TYR A 205 0.77 10.50 3.66
N ALA A 206 1.23 10.22 4.86
CA ALA A 206 2.35 9.33 5.11
C ALA A 206 2.21 8.62 6.46
N VAL A 207 2.76 7.42 6.55
CA VAL A 207 2.81 6.66 7.80
C VAL A 207 4.17 6.88 8.44
N HIS A 208 4.16 7.22 9.72
CA HIS A 208 5.37 7.34 10.51
C HIS A 208 6.06 5.97 10.67
N PRO A 209 7.40 5.92 10.82
CA PRO A 209 8.13 4.66 11.00
C PRO A 209 7.63 3.80 12.18
N ASP A 210 6.99 4.42 13.16
CA ASP A 210 6.34 3.72 14.28
C ASP A 210 5.15 2.83 13.85
N ARG A 211 4.66 2.96 12.60
CA ARG A 211 3.48 2.28 12.05
C ARG A 211 2.16 2.54 12.79
N HIS A 212 2.16 3.52 13.69
CA HIS A 212 1.01 3.86 14.51
C HIS A 212 0.57 5.32 14.35
N THR A 213 1.35 6.14 13.67
CA THR A 213 1.00 7.53 13.42
C THR A 213 0.83 7.77 11.92
N ILE A 214 -0.36 8.23 11.52
CA ILE A 214 -0.67 8.60 10.14
C ILE A 214 -0.71 10.11 10.04
N PHE A 215 0.10 10.71 9.17
CA PHE A 215 0.05 12.13 8.84
C PHE A 215 -0.79 12.37 7.58
N MET A 216 -1.60 13.41 7.58
CA MET A 216 -2.50 13.78 6.50
C MET A 216 -2.50 15.30 6.31
N THR A 217 -2.02 15.78 5.17
CA THR A 217 -2.10 17.21 4.83
C THR A 217 -3.39 17.50 4.08
N THR A 218 -4.14 18.47 4.62
CA THR A 218 -5.39 18.93 4.05
C THR A 218 -5.25 20.26 3.32
N SER A 219 -6.12 20.49 2.33
CA SER A 219 -6.21 21.77 1.62
C SER A 219 -7.59 21.98 0.99
N TYR A 220 -7.89 23.22 0.63
CA TYR A 220 -9.12 23.55 -0.08
C TYR A 220 -8.94 23.34 -1.58
N ARG A 221 -9.87 22.59 -2.16
CA ARG A 221 -9.88 22.32 -3.61
C ARG A 221 -10.19 23.58 -4.42
N ASP A 222 -11.13 24.37 -3.94
CA ASP A 222 -11.67 25.58 -4.57
C ASP A 222 -10.89 26.85 -4.20
N ARG A 223 -10.12 26.79 -3.11
CA ARG A 223 -9.36 27.93 -2.59
C ARG A 223 -7.88 27.56 -2.37
N PRO A 224 -7.09 27.39 -3.46
CA PRO A 224 -5.71 26.91 -3.38
C PRO A 224 -4.74 27.83 -2.61
N GLY A 225 -5.13 29.06 -2.31
CA GLY A 225 -4.36 30.03 -1.51
C GLY A 225 -4.67 30.05 -0.02
N LEU A 226 -5.65 29.28 0.47
CA LEU A 226 -5.89 29.15 1.91
C LEU A 226 -4.79 28.30 2.57
N GLN A 227 -4.53 28.58 3.85
CA GLN A 227 -3.54 27.87 4.63
C GLN A 227 -3.87 26.37 4.66
N LYS A 228 -2.87 25.57 4.28
CA LYS A 228 -2.88 24.12 4.42
C LYS A 228 -2.34 23.75 5.79
N SER A 229 -2.77 22.62 6.32
CA SER A 229 -2.25 22.10 7.58
C SER A 229 -2.16 20.58 7.56
N THR A 230 -1.43 20.02 8.53
CA THR A 230 -1.32 18.58 8.69
C THR A 230 -1.99 18.12 9.96
N TYR A 231 -2.75 17.04 9.86
CA TYR A 231 -3.27 16.30 11.00
C TYR A 231 -2.47 15.02 11.16
N SER A 232 -2.22 14.62 12.39
CA SER A 232 -1.72 13.28 12.69
C SER A 232 -2.74 12.50 13.49
N PHE A 233 -3.00 11.25 13.11
CA PHE A 233 -3.81 10.32 13.88
C PHE A 233 -2.96 9.19 14.45
N ASN A 234 -2.99 9.03 15.77
CA ASN A 234 -2.35 7.91 16.44
C ASN A 234 -3.34 6.74 16.55
N THR A 235 -3.04 5.63 15.90
CA THR A 235 -3.90 4.45 15.79
C THR A 235 -4.02 3.65 17.08
N LYS A 236 -3.00 3.67 17.95
CA LYS A 236 -3.02 2.98 19.25
C LYS A 236 -3.98 3.64 20.23
N HIS A 237 -3.91 4.97 20.31
CA HIS A 237 -4.67 5.74 21.29
C HIS A 237 -5.93 6.37 20.70
N CYS A 238 -6.13 6.28 19.38
CA CYS A 238 -7.20 6.94 18.64
C CYS A 238 -7.25 8.46 18.88
N VAL A 239 -6.08 9.10 18.91
CA VAL A 239 -5.92 10.53 19.22
C VAL A 239 -5.44 11.29 18.00
N TRP A 240 -6.07 12.44 17.75
CA TRP A 240 -5.68 13.38 16.72
C TRP A 240 -4.78 14.49 17.26
N ARG A 241 -3.90 15.02 16.40
CA ARG A 241 -3.16 16.26 16.65
C ARG A 241 -3.09 17.10 15.38
N TRP A 242 -3.04 18.41 15.56
CA TRP A 242 -2.90 19.38 14.48
C TRP A 242 -1.46 19.91 14.42
N HIS A 243 -1.00 20.21 13.21
CA HIS A 243 0.32 20.72 12.92
C HIS A 243 0.25 21.85 11.87
N ALA A 244 1.02 22.91 12.10
CA ALA A 244 1.06 24.07 11.21
C ALA A 244 1.85 23.84 9.91
N TRP A 245 2.57 22.71 9.79
CA TRP A 245 3.37 22.36 8.62
C TRP A 245 2.60 21.48 7.64
N THR A 246 3.14 21.32 6.42
CA THR A 246 2.54 20.52 5.34
C THR A 246 3.52 19.47 4.84
N LEU A 247 3.02 18.30 4.43
CA LEU A 247 3.82 17.33 3.68
C LEU A 247 4.17 17.91 2.30
N PRO A 248 5.43 17.84 1.86
CA PRO A 248 5.94 18.50 0.65
C PRO A 248 5.77 17.65 -0.62
N PHE A 249 4.84 16.71 -0.61
CA PHE A 249 4.48 15.85 -1.74
C PHE A 249 2.96 15.78 -1.89
N GLN A 250 2.51 15.21 -3.01
CA GLN A 250 1.12 14.92 -3.30
C GLN A 250 0.88 13.40 -3.27
N GLY A 251 -0.26 13.00 -2.72
CA GLY A 251 -0.60 11.59 -2.54
C GLY A 251 0.22 10.90 -1.45
N PRO A 252 0.51 9.60 -1.59
CA PRO A 252 1.24 8.83 -0.58
C PRO A 252 2.71 9.25 -0.50
N GLY A 253 3.22 9.33 0.73
CA GLY A 253 4.64 9.32 1.05
C GLY A 253 5.02 8.00 1.69
N HIS A 254 6.03 7.33 1.16
CA HIS A 254 6.52 6.04 1.64
C HIS A 254 7.78 6.25 2.48
N PHE A 255 7.81 5.70 3.69
CA PHE A 255 9.03 5.74 4.49
C PHE A 255 10.04 4.73 3.98
N ASP A 256 11.24 5.21 3.66
CA ASP A 256 12.38 4.39 3.32
C ASP A 256 13.34 4.31 4.51
N THR A 257 13.61 3.09 4.97
CA THR A 257 14.45 2.83 6.14
C THR A 257 15.93 3.10 5.88
N GLU A 258 16.41 2.94 4.64
CA GLU A 258 17.81 3.17 4.29
C GLU A 258 18.12 4.67 4.23
N LEU A 259 17.17 5.44 3.70
CA LEU A 259 17.23 6.91 3.63
C LEU A 259 16.83 7.60 4.94
N ASN A 260 16.19 6.86 5.86
CA ASN A 260 15.55 7.40 7.06
C ASN A 260 14.63 8.61 6.74
N ALA A 261 13.87 8.49 5.65
CA ALA A 261 13.09 9.60 5.10
C ALA A 261 11.79 9.11 4.45
N TRP A 262 10.77 9.96 4.45
CA TRP A 262 9.63 9.81 3.55
C TRP A 262 10.02 10.21 2.14
N VAL A 263 9.66 9.36 1.18
CA VAL A 263 9.78 9.59 -0.26
C VAL A 263 8.38 9.77 -0.81
N GLY A 264 8.13 10.91 -1.45
CA GLY A 264 6.87 11.20 -2.11
C GLY A 264 7.08 11.92 -3.44
N LEU A 265 6.02 12.02 -4.24
CA LEU A 265 6.06 12.72 -5.52
C LEU A 265 5.53 14.14 -5.36
N HIS A 266 6.30 15.11 -5.85
CA HIS A 266 5.81 16.47 -6.00
C HIS A 266 4.79 16.56 -7.15
N LYS A 267 4.01 17.64 -7.17
CA LYS A 267 3.09 17.98 -8.27
C LYS A 267 3.75 17.99 -9.65
N ASP A 268 5.03 18.38 -9.68
CA ASP A 268 5.79 18.51 -10.92
C ASP A 268 6.44 17.18 -11.36
N GLY A 269 6.16 16.07 -10.65
CA GLY A 269 6.69 14.74 -10.94
C GLY A 269 8.06 14.43 -10.33
N CYS A 270 8.73 15.40 -9.69
CA CYS A 270 9.99 15.16 -8.99
C CYS A 270 9.79 14.37 -7.69
N ALA A 271 10.76 13.53 -7.33
CA ALA A 271 10.82 12.91 -6.01
C ALA A 271 11.26 13.92 -4.94
N VAL A 272 10.61 13.86 -3.78
CA VAL A 272 10.88 14.70 -2.60
C VAL A 272 11.19 13.81 -1.41
N PHE A 273 12.23 14.18 -0.66
CA PHE A 273 12.69 13.45 0.52
C PHE A 273 12.51 14.30 1.77
N VAL A 274 11.95 13.69 2.82
CA VAL A 274 11.73 14.35 4.11
C VAL A 274 12.25 13.46 5.24
N PRO A 275 13.26 13.89 6.01
CA PRO A 275 13.72 13.13 7.18
C PRO A 275 12.57 12.93 8.18
N ALA A 276 12.39 11.70 8.69
CA ALA A 276 11.28 11.40 9.59
C ALA A 276 11.38 12.10 10.96
N GLU A 277 12.58 12.50 11.37
CA GLU A 277 12.83 13.16 12.66
C GLU A 277 12.68 14.70 12.61
N SER A 278 12.59 15.27 11.41
CA SER A 278 12.52 16.71 11.20
C SER A 278 11.10 17.13 10.82
N PRO A 279 10.63 18.32 11.25
CA PRO A 279 9.42 18.88 10.65
C PRO A 279 9.60 18.95 9.12
N PRO A 280 8.57 18.64 8.31
CA PRO A 280 8.71 18.49 6.85
C PRO A 280 9.15 19.73 6.07
N THR A 281 9.34 20.86 6.74
CA THR A 281 9.97 22.07 6.19
C THR A 281 11.42 21.88 5.76
N ALA A 282 12.09 20.78 6.13
CA ALA A 282 13.48 20.47 5.75
C ALA A 282 13.62 19.64 4.45
N ALA A 283 12.61 19.62 3.58
CA ALA A 283 12.57 18.74 2.41
C ALA A 283 13.66 19.04 1.36
N VAL A 284 14.23 17.99 0.77
CA VAL A 284 15.21 18.09 -0.33
C VAL A 284 14.57 17.56 -1.62
N GLN A 285 14.71 18.31 -2.71
CA GLN A 285 14.19 17.94 -4.04
C GLN A 285 15.36 17.57 -4.96
N LEU A 286 15.28 16.42 -5.62
CA LEU A 286 16.23 16.01 -6.67
C LEU A 286 15.64 16.35 -8.05
N ARG A 287 16.45 16.95 -8.92
CA ARG A 287 16.13 17.29 -10.31
C ARG A 287 16.72 16.27 -11.27
#